data_AF-A0A378UYS5-F1
#
_entry.id   AF-A0A378UYS5-F1
#
_cell.length_a   1.000
_cell.length_b   1.000
_cell.length_c   1.000
_cell.angle_alpha   90.00
_cell.angle_beta   90.00
_cell.angle_gamma   90.00
#
_symmetry.space_group_name_H-M   'P 1'
#
loop_
_entity.id
_entity.type
_entity.pdbx_description
1 polymer ?
#
loop_
_entity_poly.entity_id
_entity_poly.type
_entity_poly.pdbx_seq_one_letter_code
_entity_poly.pdbx_strand_id
1 'polypeptide(L)'
;MPDLYPVDDPDDADPRLAPLLAWRQQLVDSGAVAARSFKEAHLRLVLRSGRTEVEQIREMLPGSVAEHAEEMARLLAELESRPPESSAQQGPSPTGDVHPIAFRHGESRPGVVELSWPDYQANGGVVLYRVVSAEDRAPRSPENADLVAATPLSAASDDRPLTGPVRYYQVWVITGTSRADALSTRPVLHAGGVMVAPPADVVIREDSGLVIGKWTPPPAGSVVHVYRMPLDQADDPGIDESRHRILAEGEHRTGFVDSGAARGTRYRYRVRSAVDLDGDVQLSEPVDADIEVSAVLAAVTDISVDTAFDGESFDVSWAAPGAEVAVYLSPTGPSAGGVSTELPENALEQVGLTQDLRLRRPVVNQAQPDGTHRSVMAGVPWPQGWSRAYLTR
;
A
#
# COMPACT_ATOMS: atom_id res chain seq x y z
N MET A 1 -3.30 -49.94 27.62
CA MET A 1 -2.97 -49.00 26.52
C MET A 1 -1.47 -49.00 26.34
N PRO A 2 -0.95 -49.48 25.20
CA PRO A 2 0.35 -49.10 24.71
C PRO A 2 0.21 -48.08 23.56
N ASP A 3 1.19 -47.18 23.51
CA ASP A 3 1.38 -46.11 22.53
C ASP A 3 1.43 -46.62 21.08
N LEU A 4 0.75 -45.89 20.20
CA LEU A 4 0.94 -45.95 18.74
C LEU A 4 1.54 -44.61 18.30
N TYR A 5 2.86 -44.51 18.33
CA TYR A 5 3.56 -43.57 17.47
C TYR A 5 3.46 -44.09 16.02
N PRO A 6 3.22 -43.22 15.02
CA PRO A 6 3.37 -43.62 13.62
C PRO A 6 4.85 -43.95 13.39
N VAL A 7 5.12 -45.16 12.91
CA VAL A 7 6.44 -45.48 12.37
C VAL A 7 6.50 -44.78 11.01
N ASP A 8 7.27 -43.69 10.91
CA ASP A 8 7.66 -43.12 9.63
C ASP A 8 8.39 -44.21 8.84
N ASP A 9 7.77 -44.68 7.76
CA ASP A 9 8.38 -45.63 6.83
C ASP A 9 9.46 -44.84 6.04
N PRO A 10 10.77 -45.12 6.21
CA PRO A 10 11.84 -44.33 5.60
C PRO A 10 11.81 -44.34 4.06
N ASP A 11 10.96 -45.18 3.45
CA ASP A 11 10.73 -45.28 2.01
C ASP A 11 9.91 -44.12 1.42
N ASP A 12 9.12 -43.37 2.20
CA ASP A 12 8.39 -42.19 1.70
C ASP A 12 9.28 -40.95 1.52
N ALA A 13 10.52 -41.02 2.01
CA ALA A 13 11.51 -39.95 1.93
C ALA A 13 12.56 -40.13 0.81
N ASP A 14 12.51 -41.19 -0.01
CA ASP A 14 13.48 -41.35 -1.12
C ASP A 14 13.19 -40.32 -2.22
N PRO A 15 14.08 -39.33 -2.45
CA PRO A 15 13.85 -38.26 -3.42
C PRO A 15 13.75 -38.77 -4.87
N ARG A 16 14.15 -40.02 -5.13
CA ARG A 16 14.06 -40.66 -6.46
C ARG A 16 12.67 -41.22 -6.75
N LEU A 17 11.81 -41.38 -5.74
CA LEU A 17 10.47 -41.95 -5.90
C LEU A 17 9.53 -41.06 -6.73
N ALA A 18 9.53 -39.75 -6.47
CA ALA A 18 8.66 -38.81 -7.17
C ALA A 18 8.97 -38.71 -8.69
N PRO A 19 10.24 -38.60 -9.14
CA PRO A 19 10.59 -38.69 -10.56
C PRO A 19 10.16 -40.01 -11.22
N LEU A 20 10.34 -41.15 -10.54
CA LEU A 20 9.95 -42.46 -11.05
C LEU A 20 8.42 -42.61 -11.19
N LEU A 21 7.65 -42.00 -10.28
CA LEU A 21 6.19 -41.95 -10.37
C LEU A 21 5.71 -41.12 -11.55
N ALA A 22 6.34 -39.97 -11.79
CA ALA A 22 6.05 -39.13 -12.95
C ALA A 22 6.36 -39.85 -14.27
N TRP A 23 7.52 -40.50 -14.35
CA TRP A 23 7.91 -41.32 -15.51
C TRP A 23 6.94 -42.48 -15.75
N ARG A 24 6.56 -43.21 -14.69
CA ARG A 24 5.52 -44.25 -14.78
C ARG A 24 4.22 -43.68 -15.34
N GLN A 25 3.80 -42.50 -14.91
CA GLN A 25 2.57 -41.87 -15.39
C GLN A 25 2.65 -41.56 -16.90
N GLN A 26 3.80 -41.10 -17.40
CA GLN A 26 4.03 -40.90 -18.83
C GLN A 26 3.92 -42.19 -19.66
N LEU A 27 4.42 -43.31 -19.14
CA LEU A 27 4.27 -44.63 -19.79
C LEU A 27 2.81 -45.11 -19.82
N VAL A 28 2.03 -44.74 -18.80
CA VAL A 28 0.60 -45.05 -18.75
C VAL A 28 -0.18 -44.17 -19.73
N ASP A 29 0.12 -42.87 -19.77
CA ASP A 29 -0.59 -41.90 -20.62
C ASP A 29 -0.30 -42.11 -22.12
N SER A 30 0.92 -42.56 -22.45
CA SER A 30 1.31 -42.94 -23.82
C SER A 30 0.75 -44.31 -24.25
N GLY A 31 0.16 -45.07 -23.33
CA GLY A 31 -0.34 -46.42 -23.58
C GLY A 31 0.77 -47.48 -23.72
N ALA A 32 2.03 -47.11 -23.47
CA ALA A 32 3.17 -48.04 -23.49
C ALA A 32 3.02 -49.13 -22.42
N VAL A 33 2.43 -48.79 -21.27
CA VAL A 33 2.19 -49.71 -20.17
C VAL A 33 0.81 -49.51 -19.56
N ALA A 34 0.11 -50.59 -19.21
CA ALA A 34 -1.18 -50.47 -18.53
C ALA A 34 -0.99 -50.09 -17.05
N ALA A 35 -1.77 -49.13 -16.53
CA ALA A 35 -1.73 -48.71 -15.12
C ALA A 35 -1.88 -49.87 -14.12
N ARG A 36 -2.60 -50.94 -14.51
CA ARG A 36 -2.82 -52.14 -13.72
C ARG A 36 -1.61 -53.08 -13.64
N SER A 37 -0.71 -53.07 -14.64
CA SER A 37 0.46 -53.94 -14.71
C SER A 37 1.70 -53.31 -14.09
N PHE A 38 1.81 -51.99 -14.12
CA PHE A 38 2.90 -51.26 -13.46
C PHE A 38 2.37 -50.49 -12.27
N LYS A 39 2.67 -50.94 -11.06
CA LYS A 39 2.26 -50.31 -9.79
C LYS A 39 3.45 -49.62 -9.13
N GLU A 40 3.16 -48.61 -8.33
CA GLU A 40 4.12 -47.91 -7.47
C GLU A 40 4.90 -48.85 -6.53
N ALA A 41 4.28 -49.95 -6.09
CA ALA A 41 4.96 -50.98 -5.30
C ALA A 41 6.19 -51.58 -6.02
N HIS A 42 6.20 -51.64 -7.36
CA HIS A 42 7.36 -52.12 -8.11
C HIS A 42 8.48 -51.07 -8.13
N LEU A 43 8.16 -49.78 -8.16
CA LEU A 43 9.14 -48.69 -8.07
C LEU A 43 9.83 -48.69 -6.71
N ARG A 44 9.04 -48.79 -5.62
CA ARG A 44 9.56 -48.90 -4.26
C ARG A 44 10.42 -50.16 -4.08
N LEU A 45 10.02 -51.28 -4.67
CA LEU A 45 10.81 -52.53 -4.63
C LEU A 45 12.19 -52.35 -5.27
N VAL A 46 12.27 -51.69 -6.43
CA VAL A 46 13.54 -51.40 -7.11
C VAL A 46 14.40 -50.45 -6.28
N LEU A 47 13.85 -49.34 -5.79
CA LEU A 47 14.57 -48.39 -4.93
C LEU A 47 15.12 -49.05 -3.66
N ARG A 48 14.30 -49.86 -2.98
CA ARG A 48 14.69 -50.59 -1.77
C ARG A 48 15.83 -51.58 -2.02
N SER A 49 15.89 -52.17 -3.21
CA SER A 49 16.95 -53.12 -3.54
C SER A 49 18.30 -52.47 -3.84
N GLY A 50 18.31 -51.15 -4.11
CA GLY A 50 19.52 -50.41 -4.49
C GLY A 50 20.14 -50.84 -5.82
N ARG A 51 19.42 -51.61 -6.64
CA ARG A 51 19.90 -52.09 -7.94
C ARG A 51 19.74 -51.00 -9.00
N THR A 52 20.84 -50.64 -9.64
CA THR A 52 20.90 -49.60 -10.68
C THR A 52 21.24 -50.14 -12.07
N GLU A 53 21.65 -51.40 -12.16
CA GLU A 53 21.99 -52.07 -13.42
C GLU A 53 20.74 -52.59 -14.16
N VAL A 54 20.72 -52.40 -15.49
CA VAL A 54 19.55 -52.69 -16.36
C VAL A 54 19.03 -54.12 -16.20
N GLU A 55 19.90 -55.12 -16.24
CA GLU A 55 19.49 -56.53 -16.13
C GLU A 55 18.93 -56.87 -14.74
N GLN A 56 19.46 -56.25 -13.70
CA GLN A 56 19.02 -56.47 -12.32
C GLN A 56 17.65 -55.81 -12.04
N ILE A 57 17.40 -54.65 -12.66
CA ILE A 57 16.10 -53.97 -12.63
C ILE A 57 15.06 -54.76 -13.44
N ARG A 58 15.45 -55.29 -14.61
CA ARG A 58 14.58 -56.09 -15.49
C ARG A 58 14.01 -57.30 -14.77
N GLU A 59 14.82 -58.01 -13.98
CA GLU A 59 14.37 -59.18 -13.19
C GLU A 59 13.32 -58.83 -12.12
N MET A 60 13.24 -57.57 -11.70
CA MET A 60 12.34 -57.10 -10.64
C MET A 60 11.03 -56.52 -11.15
N LEU A 61 10.94 -56.27 -12.45
CA LEU A 61 9.77 -55.67 -13.07
C LEU A 61 8.90 -56.75 -13.72
N PRO A 62 7.56 -56.62 -13.65
CA PRO A 62 6.66 -57.61 -14.22
C PRO A 62 6.56 -57.48 -15.74
N GLY A 63 6.83 -58.56 -16.47
CA GLY A 63 6.42 -58.77 -17.87
C GLY A 63 6.71 -57.59 -18.79
N SER A 64 5.66 -56.97 -19.34
CA SER A 64 5.76 -55.84 -20.30
C SER A 64 6.44 -54.59 -19.71
N VAL A 65 6.52 -54.46 -18.39
CA VAL A 65 7.23 -53.34 -17.74
C VAL A 65 8.74 -53.53 -17.80
N ALA A 66 9.20 -54.78 -17.86
CA ALA A 66 10.62 -55.13 -17.90
C ALA A 66 11.32 -54.65 -19.20
N GLU A 67 10.54 -54.39 -20.26
CA GLU A 67 11.03 -53.77 -21.50
C GLU A 67 11.54 -52.34 -21.28
N HIS A 68 11.06 -51.65 -20.24
CA HIS A 68 11.45 -50.28 -19.88
C HIS A 68 12.56 -50.21 -18.81
N ALA A 69 13.19 -51.35 -18.48
CA ALA A 69 14.23 -51.41 -17.45
C ALA A 69 15.46 -50.54 -17.78
N GLU A 70 15.80 -50.40 -19.07
CA GLU A 70 16.92 -49.56 -19.52
C GLU A 70 16.67 -48.07 -19.29
N GLU A 71 15.44 -47.63 -19.53
CA GLU A 71 15.00 -46.26 -19.31
C GLU A 71 14.93 -45.94 -17.81
N MET A 72 14.46 -46.88 -16.99
CA MET A 72 14.47 -46.76 -15.53
C MET A 72 15.90 -46.68 -14.97
N ALA A 73 16.83 -47.51 -15.45
CA ALA A 73 18.24 -47.48 -15.03
C ALA A 73 18.90 -46.14 -15.37
N ARG A 74 18.62 -45.61 -16.56
CA ARG A 74 19.12 -44.30 -16.99
C ARG A 74 18.61 -43.18 -16.10
N LEU A 75 17.32 -43.20 -15.75
CA LEU A 75 16.69 -42.20 -14.88
C LEU A 75 17.27 -42.25 -13.46
N LEU A 76 17.52 -43.45 -12.93
CA LEU A 76 18.19 -43.63 -11.63
C LEU A 76 19.63 -43.07 -11.64
N ALA A 77 20.41 -43.34 -12.69
CA ALA A 77 21.77 -42.84 -12.82
C ALA A 77 21.81 -41.29 -12.93
N GLU A 78 20.86 -40.70 -13.65
CA GLU A 78 20.74 -39.24 -13.77
C GLU A 78 20.45 -38.59 -12.41
N LEU A 79 19.56 -39.18 -11.62
CA LEU A 79 19.22 -38.70 -10.28
C LEU A 79 20.36 -38.84 -9.27
N GLU A 80 21.22 -39.85 -9.41
CA GLU A 80 22.42 -40.02 -8.57
C GLU A 80 23.57 -39.08 -8.96
N SER A 81 23.62 -38.63 -10.21
CA SER A 81 24.71 -37.81 -10.74
C SER A 81 24.59 -36.30 -10.50
N ARG A 82 23.47 -35.82 -9.93
CA ARG A 82 23.19 -34.38 -9.79
C ARG A 82 23.80 -33.79 -8.50
N PRO A 83 24.77 -32.85 -8.58
CA PRO A 83 25.28 -32.16 -7.38
C PRO A 83 24.30 -31.06 -6.91
N PRO A 84 24.40 -30.61 -5.64
CA PRO A 84 23.51 -29.58 -5.10
C PRO A 84 23.95 -28.21 -5.62
N GLU A 85 23.19 -27.62 -6.54
CA GLU A 85 23.40 -26.24 -6.99
C GLU A 85 22.31 -25.29 -6.47
N SER A 86 22.80 -24.19 -5.89
CA SER A 86 22.04 -23.09 -5.33
C SER A 86 21.64 -22.09 -6.43
N SER A 87 20.35 -21.78 -6.48
CA SER A 87 19.74 -20.51 -6.92
C SER A 87 20.23 -19.83 -8.22
N ALA A 88 19.51 -20.06 -9.32
CA ALA A 88 19.04 -19.00 -10.24
C ALA A 88 17.96 -19.53 -11.20
N GLN A 89 16.79 -18.87 -11.18
CA GLN A 89 15.79 -18.79 -12.27
C GLN A 89 15.41 -20.08 -13.02
N GLN A 90 14.47 -20.82 -12.44
CA GLN A 90 13.31 -21.42 -13.09
C GLN A 90 12.44 -22.00 -11.99
N GLY A 91 11.40 -21.26 -11.61
CA GLY A 91 10.56 -21.59 -10.47
C GLY A 91 9.78 -22.89 -10.69
N PRO A 92 9.84 -23.84 -9.75
CA PRO A 92 9.12 -25.11 -9.81
C PRO A 92 7.62 -24.91 -9.48
N SER A 93 6.78 -25.78 -10.04
CA SER A 93 5.34 -25.88 -9.80
C SER A 93 4.98 -25.91 -8.30
N PRO A 94 4.02 -25.10 -7.80
CA PRO A 94 3.63 -25.15 -6.41
C PRO A 94 2.46 -26.11 -6.19
N THR A 95 2.60 -26.97 -5.17
CA THR A 95 1.49 -27.25 -4.26
C THR A 95 1.06 -25.94 -3.59
N GLY A 96 0.15 -25.22 -4.24
CA GLY A 96 -0.95 -24.45 -3.65
C GLY A 96 -0.67 -23.26 -2.73
N ASP A 97 0.22 -22.33 -3.08
CA ASP A 97 0.17 -20.99 -2.46
C ASP A 97 -1.07 -20.25 -2.95
N VAL A 98 -1.97 -19.89 -2.04
CA VAL A 98 -3.14 -19.07 -2.37
C VAL A 98 -2.68 -17.64 -2.62
N HIS A 99 -2.85 -17.16 -3.85
CA HIS A 99 -2.43 -15.82 -4.24
C HIS A 99 -3.29 -14.72 -3.61
N PRO A 100 -2.73 -13.54 -3.30
CA PRO A 100 -3.52 -12.40 -2.86
C PRO A 100 -4.39 -11.87 -4.01
N ILE A 101 -5.60 -11.43 -3.68
CA ILE A 101 -6.45 -10.65 -4.59
C ILE A 101 -6.12 -9.16 -4.41
N ALA A 102 -5.93 -8.45 -5.51
CA ALA A 102 -5.84 -7.00 -5.52
C ALA A 102 -7.23 -6.39 -5.73
N PHE A 103 -7.57 -5.42 -4.88
CA PHE A 103 -8.81 -4.65 -4.95
C PHE A 103 -8.51 -3.27 -5.51
N ARG A 104 -9.43 -2.71 -6.29
CA ARG A 104 -9.39 -1.33 -6.77
C ARG A 104 -10.81 -0.78 -6.88
N HIS A 105 -10.97 0.53 -6.70
CA HIS A 105 -12.20 1.24 -7.04
C HIS A 105 -11.91 2.23 -8.18
N GLY A 106 -12.70 2.17 -9.25
CA GLY A 106 -12.57 3.10 -10.36
C GLY A 106 -13.22 4.45 -10.04
N GLU A 107 -12.59 5.57 -10.39
CA GLU A 107 -13.13 6.93 -10.18
C GLU A 107 -14.54 7.09 -10.78
N SER A 108 -14.79 6.47 -11.93
CA SER A 108 -16.08 6.54 -12.63
C SER A 108 -17.17 5.66 -11.99
N ARG A 109 -16.79 4.68 -11.16
CA ARG A 109 -17.70 3.72 -10.52
C ARG A 109 -17.22 3.39 -9.10
N PRO A 110 -17.25 4.35 -8.17
CA PRO A 110 -16.71 4.18 -6.81
C PRO A 110 -17.46 3.12 -5.99
N GLY A 111 -18.70 2.77 -6.36
CA GLY A 111 -19.46 1.69 -5.74
C GLY A 111 -19.15 0.28 -6.27
N VAL A 112 -18.26 0.15 -7.25
CA VAL A 112 -17.88 -1.12 -7.85
C VAL A 112 -16.45 -1.46 -7.47
N VAL A 113 -16.26 -2.66 -6.92
CA VAL A 113 -14.95 -3.20 -6.59
C VAL A 113 -14.44 -3.96 -7.81
N GLU A 114 -13.26 -3.59 -8.29
CA GLU A 114 -12.53 -4.33 -9.30
C GLU A 114 -11.52 -5.26 -8.63
N LEU A 115 -11.64 -6.55 -8.95
CA LEU A 115 -10.84 -7.64 -8.40
C LEU A 115 -9.85 -8.10 -9.47
N SER A 116 -8.60 -8.32 -9.09
CA SER A 116 -7.59 -8.92 -9.99
C SER A 116 -6.69 -9.90 -9.25
N TRP A 117 -6.22 -10.92 -9.95
CA TRP A 117 -5.35 -11.97 -9.42
C TRP A 117 -4.35 -12.46 -10.48
N PRO A 118 -3.27 -13.17 -10.10
CA PRO A 118 -2.32 -13.71 -11.06
C PRO A 118 -2.95 -14.72 -12.02
N ASP A 119 -2.53 -14.72 -13.28
CA ASP A 119 -2.95 -15.71 -14.27
C ASP A 119 -2.53 -17.13 -13.85
N TYR A 120 -3.40 -18.10 -14.08
CA TYR A 120 -3.13 -19.52 -13.85
C TYR A 120 -2.60 -20.13 -15.15
N GLN A 121 -1.41 -20.70 -15.08
CA GLN A 121 -0.75 -21.29 -16.25
C GLN A 121 -1.19 -22.75 -16.40
N ALA A 122 -2.19 -23.00 -17.25
CA ALA A 122 -2.48 -24.35 -17.72
C ALA A 122 -1.68 -24.62 -19.00
N ASN A 123 -0.96 -25.75 -19.06
CA ASN A 123 -0.16 -26.15 -20.22
C ASN A 123 -1.03 -26.42 -21.46
N GLY A 124 -1.46 -25.37 -22.17
CA GLY A 124 -2.27 -25.43 -23.38
C GLY A 124 -3.75 -25.76 -23.17
N GLY A 125 -4.24 -25.72 -21.92
CA GLY A 125 -5.62 -26.06 -21.56
C GLY A 125 -6.56 -24.84 -21.41
N VAL A 126 -7.84 -25.12 -21.22
CA VAL A 126 -8.86 -24.16 -20.79
C VAL A 126 -8.69 -23.86 -19.30
N VAL A 127 -8.70 -22.58 -18.95
CA VAL A 127 -8.73 -22.07 -17.58
C VAL A 127 -10.02 -21.28 -17.41
N LEU A 128 -10.77 -21.59 -16.36
CA LEU A 128 -11.94 -20.85 -15.92
C LEU A 128 -11.79 -20.50 -14.44
N TYR A 129 -12.17 -19.28 -14.09
CA TYR A 129 -12.23 -18.83 -12.72
C TYR A 129 -13.67 -18.76 -12.25
N ARG A 130 -13.89 -19.26 -11.04
CA ARG A 130 -15.11 -19.05 -10.27
C ARG A 130 -14.76 -18.15 -9.09
N VAL A 131 -15.26 -16.92 -9.14
CA VAL A 131 -15.05 -15.90 -8.11
C VAL A 131 -16.25 -15.93 -7.19
N VAL A 132 -16.01 -16.11 -5.90
CA VAL A 132 -17.06 -16.17 -4.88
C VAL A 132 -16.75 -15.22 -3.72
N SER A 133 -17.79 -14.85 -2.99
CA SER A 133 -17.66 -13.98 -1.81
C SER A 133 -18.51 -14.43 -0.63
N ALA A 134 -18.14 -14.01 0.57
CA ALA A 134 -18.99 -14.05 1.76
C ALA A 134 -18.63 -12.88 2.71
N GLU A 135 -19.55 -12.43 3.55
CA GLU A 135 -19.31 -11.27 4.45
C GLU A 135 -19.00 -11.66 5.90
N ASP A 136 -19.51 -12.79 6.38
CA ASP A 136 -19.33 -13.18 7.79
C ASP A 136 -18.00 -13.90 8.05
N ARG A 137 -17.53 -14.70 7.08
CA ARG A 137 -16.32 -15.53 7.20
C ARG A 137 -15.81 -15.96 5.84
N ALA A 138 -14.53 -16.34 5.78
CA ALA A 138 -13.96 -16.96 4.60
C ALA A 138 -14.78 -18.21 4.17
N PRO A 139 -15.18 -18.31 2.89
CA PRO A 139 -15.85 -19.51 2.38
C PRO A 139 -14.99 -20.76 2.55
N ARG A 140 -15.61 -21.87 2.97
CA ARG A 140 -14.93 -23.18 3.01
C ARG A 140 -14.93 -23.89 1.65
N SER A 141 -15.90 -23.57 0.80
CA SER A 141 -16.04 -24.13 -0.53
C SER A 141 -16.82 -23.15 -1.44
N PRO A 142 -16.64 -23.21 -2.77
CA PRO A 142 -17.28 -22.28 -3.70
C PRO A 142 -18.80 -22.48 -3.84
N GLU A 143 -19.36 -23.58 -3.31
CA GLU A 143 -20.79 -23.86 -3.29
C GLU A 143 -21.54 -23.19 -2.13
N ASN A 144 -20.82 -22.83 -1.06
CA ASN A 144 -21.39 -22.23 0.15
C ASN A 144 -21.15 -20.71 0.22
N ALA A 145 -21.02 -20.06 -0.94
CA ALA A 145 -20.70 -18.65 -1.07
C ALA A 145 -21.46 -18.03 -2.24
N ASP A 146 -21.58 -16.71 -2.22
CA ASP A 146 -22.24 -15.98 -3.30
C ASP A 146 -21.33 -15.96 -4.53
N LEU A 147 -21.88 -16.30 -5.69
CA LEU A 147 -21.15 -16.22 -6.96
C LEU A 147 -21.03 -14.75 -7.39
N VAL A 148 -19.80 -14.26 -7.49
CA VAL A 148 -19.49 -12.94 -8.06
C VAL A 148 -19.40 -13.03 -9.58
N ALA A 149 -18.58 -13.97 -10.07
CA ALA A 149 -18.34 -14.13 -11.50
C ALA A 149 -17.88 -15.55 -11.86
N ALA A 150 -18.19 -15.98 -13.08
CA ALA A 150 -17.55 -17.11 -13.74
C ALA A 150 -16.90 -16.59 -15.04
N THR A 151 -15.58 -16.56 -15.10
CA THR A 151 -14.84 -15.79 -16.10
C THR A 151 -13.55 -16.49 -16.54
N PRO A 152 -13.13 -16.40 -17.81
CA PRO A 152 -11.80 -16.85 -18.23
C PRO A 152 -10.71 -15.79 -17.97
N LEU A 153 -11.09 -14.57 -17.56
CA LEU A 153 -10.17 -13.48 -17.29
C LEU A 153 -9.70 -13.52 -15.84
N SER A 154 -8.48 -13.08 -15.58
CA SER A 154 -7.95 -12.96 -14.21
C SER A 154 -8.39 -11.66 -13.51
N ALA A 155 -9.62 -11.26 -13.79
CA ALA A 155 -10.28 -10.10 -13.22
C ALA A 155 -11.79 -10.28 -13.19
N ALA A 156 -12.44 -9.64 -12.22
CA ALA A 156 -13.89 -9.55 -12.08
C ALA A 156 -14.28 -8.23 -11.42
N SER A 157 -15.57 -7.89 -11.46
CA SER A 157 -16.13 -6.74 -10.76
C SER A 157 -17.29 -7.17 -9.87
N ASP A 158 -17.40 -6.58 -8.68
CA ASP A 158 -18.51 -6.76 -7.76
C ASP A 158 -19.15 -5.41 -7.45
N ASP A 159 -20.42 -5.24 -7.78
CA ASP A 159 -21.21 -4.02 -7.58
C ASP A 159 -22.19 -4.13 -6.40
N ARG A 160 -22.18 -5.27 -5.71
CA ARG A 160 -23.09 -5.49 -4.59
C ARG A 160 -22.62 -4.70 -3.37
N PRO A 161 -23.52 -3.94 -2.71
CA PRO A 161 -23.16 -3.15 -1.54
C PRO A 161 -22.64 -4.06 -0.42
N LEU A 162 -21.64 -3.60 0.33
CA LEU A 162 -21.20 -4.28 1.55
C LEU A 162 -22.27 -4.14 2.63
N THR A 163 -22.61 -5.24 3.29
CA THR A 163 -23.54 -5.24 4.44
C THR A 163 -22.83 -5.39 5.79
N GLY A 164 -21.61 -5.93 5.79
CA GLY A 164 -20.72 -6.06 6.94
C GLY A 164 -19.43 -5.23 6.84
N PRO A 165 -18.56 -5.29 7.87
CA PRO A 165 -17.29 -4.56 7.90
C PRO A 165 -16.26 -5.10 6.90
N VAL A 166 -16.40 -6.38 6.51
CA VAL A 166 -15.50 -7.08 5.59
C VAL A 166 -16.28 -7.88 4.57
N ARG A 167 -15.64 -8.15 3.43
CA ARG A 167 -16.05 -9.19 2.49
C ARG A 167 -14.84 -10.03 2.11
N TYR A 168 -14.98 -11.33 2.30
CA TYR A 168 -14.02 -12.34 1.87
C TYR A 168 -14.26 -12.65 0.41
N TYR A 169 -13.20 -12.71 -0.38
CA TYR A 169 -13.22 -13.16 -1.76
C TYR A 169 -12.31 -14.36 -1.93
N GLN A 170 -12.76 -15.30 -2.77
CA GLN A 170 -11.95 -16.42 -3.21
C GLN A 170 -12.11 -16.63 -4.71
N VAL A 171 -11.01 -16.99 -5.35
CA VAL A 171 -10.95 -17.35 -6.75
C VAL A 171 -10.59 -18.82 -6.83
N TRP A 172 -11.48 -19.59 -7.42
CA TRP A 172 -11.29 -21.02 -7.64
C TRP A 172 -11.02 -21.25 -9.12
N VAL A 173 -9.91 -21.91 -9.42
CA VAL A 173 -9.54 -22.25 -10.79
C VAL A 173 -10.10 -23.62 -11.16
N ILE A 174 -10.63 -23.71 -12.37
CA ILE A 174 -11.15 -24.91 -12.99
C ILE A 174 -10.40 -25.07 -14.31
N THR A 175 -9.70 -26.18 -14.47
CA THR A 175 -8.88 -26.46 -15.66
C THR A 175 -9.36 -27.70 -16.38
N GLY A 176 -9.10 -27.75 -17.68
CA GLY A 176 -9.34 -28.92 -18.51
C GLY A 176 -8.76 -28.74 -19.90
N THR A 177 -8.65 -29.83 -20.65
CA THR A 177 -8.21 -29.83 -22.06
C THR A 177 -9.26 -29.21 -23.00
N SER A 178 -10.52 -29.13 -22.54
CA SER A 178 -11.62 -28.45 -23.21
C SER A 178 -12.56 -27.82 -22.18
N ARG A 179 -13.52 -26.99 -22.62
CA ARG A 179 -14.51 -26.40 -21.70
C ARG A 179 -15.39 -27.45 -21.04
N ALA A 180 -15.77 -28.51 -21.75
CA ALA A 180 -16.59 -29.59 -21.19
C ALA A 180 -15.83 -30.42 -20.15
N ASP A 181 -14.54 -30.67 -20.43
CA ASP A 181 -13.62 -31.32 -19.51
C ASP A 181 -13.43 -30.47 -18.24
N ALA A 182 -13.15 -29.17 -18.39
CA ALA A 182 -13.02 -28.25 -17.28
C ALA A 182 -14.27 -28.25 -16.37
N LEU A 183 -15.48 -28.21 -16.93
CA LEU A 183 -16.70 -28.24 -16.12
C LEU A 183 -16.93 -29.56 -15.35
N SER A 184 -16.17 -30.61 -15.68
CA SER A 184 -16.20 -31.90 -14.99
C SER A 184 -15.09 -32.03 -13.93
N THR A 185 -14.16 -31.08 -13.85
CA THR A 185 -13.08 -31.09 -12.84
C THR A 185 -13.50 -30.38 -11.56
N ARG A 186 -12.81 -30.73 -10.46
CA ARG A 186 -13.03 -30.05 -9.18
C ARG A 186 -12.28 -28.71 -9.17
N PRO A 187 -12.93 -27.62 -8.76
CA PRO A 187 -12.25 -26.34 -8.58
C PRO A 187 -11.15 -26.43 -7.52
N VAL A 188 -10.03 -25.78 -7.77
CA VAL A 188 -8.90 -25.65 -6.84
C VAL A 188 -8.80 -24.19 -6.40
N LEU A 189 -8.59 -23.95 -5.11
CA LEU A 189 -8.42 -22.59 -4.61
C LEU A 189 -7.13 -22.00 -5.18
N HIS A 190 -7.24 -20.85 -5.85
CA HIS A 190 -6.14 -20.18 -6.55
C HIS A 190 -5.75 -18.86 -5.88
N ALA A 191 -6.74 -18.05 -5.51
CA ALA A 191 -6.52 -16.77 -4.85
C ALA A 191 -7.54 -16.49 -3.75
N GLY A 192 -7.17 -15.65 -2.79
CA GLY A 192 -8.00 -15.24 -1.68
C GLY A 192 -7.64 -13.83 -1.21
N GLY A 193 -8.61 -13.13 -0.65
CA GLY A 193 -8.39 -11.82 -0.09
C GLY A 193 -9.56 -11.37 0.77
N VAL A 194 -9.27 -10.46 1.70
CA VAL A 194 -10.29 -9.81 2.52
C VAL A 194 -10.31 -8.34 2.17
N MET A 195 -11.49 -7.84 1.82
CA MET A 195 -11.72 -6.43 1.59
C MET A 195 -12.39 -5.83 2.82
N VAL A 196 -11.78 -4.81 3.41
CA VAL A 196 -12.37 -4.01 4.48
C VAL A 196 -13.03 -2.79 3.86
N ALA A 197 -14.27 -2.47 4.26
CA ALA A 197 -14.98 -1.31 3.74
C ALA A 197 -14.24 -0.01 4.09
N PRO A 198 -13.86 0.85 3.13
CA PRO A 198 -13.31 2.16 3.46
C PRO A 198 -14.38 3.05 4.13
N PRO A 199 -13.98 4.06 4.94
CA PRO A 199 -14.92 5.04 5.45
C PRO A 199 -15.63 5.77 4.31
N ALA A 200 -16.95 5.90 4.38
CA ALA A 200 -17.76 6.58 3.37
C ALA A 200 -17.94 8.07 3.71
N ASP A 201 -18.19 8.89 2.69
CA ASP A 201 -18.48 10.33 2.83
C ASP A 201 -17.42 11.10 3.65
N VAL A 202 -16.15 10.73 3.46
CA VAL A 202 -15.02 11.37 4.15
C VAL A 202 -14.91 12.83 3.72
N VAL A 203 -15.00 13.72 4.70
CA VAL A 203 -14.74 15.15 4.55
C VAL A 203 -13.73 15.56 5.61
N ILE A 204 -12.58 16.06 5.17
CA ILE A 204 -11.54 16.61 6.03
C ILE A 204 -11.37 18.08 5.68
N ARG A 205 -11.41 18.94 6.70
CA ARG A 205 -11.27 20.39 6.55
C ARG A 205 -10.40 20.99 7.63
N GLU A 206 -9.80 22.12 7.32
CA GLU A 206 -9.15 22.97 8.31
C GLU A 206 -10.14 24.00 8.88
N ASP A 207 -9.96 24.34 10.15
CA ASP A 207 -10.71 25.35 10.88
C ASP A 207 -9.81 25.99 11.95
N SER A 208 -9.30 27.19 11.68
CA SER A 208 -8.54 27.99 12.66
C SER A 208 -7.28 27.31 13.23
N GLY A 209 -6.59 26.50 12.41
CA GLY A 209 -5.42 25.70 12.76
C GLY A 209 -5.75 24.31 13.31
N LEU A 210 -7.03 23.95 13.44
CA LEU A 210 -7.47 22.59 13.74
C LEU A 210 -7.83 21.88 12.45
N VAL A 211 -7.48 20.60 12.34
CA VAL A 211 -7.98 19.76 11.24
C VAL A 211 -9.07 18.85 11.76
N ILE A 212 -10.24 18.90 11.12
CA ILE A 212 -11.45 18.19 11.53
C ILE A 212 -11.86 17.26 10.40
N GLY A 213 -11.92 15.97 10.69
CA GLY A 213 -12.47 14.95 9.79
C GLY A 213 -13.84 14.49 10.23
N LYS A 214 -14.72 14.23 9.26
CA LYS A 214 -16.02 13.58 9.45
C LYS A 214 -16.27 12.56 8.35
N TRP A 215 -17.03 11.53 8.67
CA TRP A 215 -17.44 10.48 7.73
C TRP A 215 -18.71 9.80 8.20
N THR A 216 -19.33 9.05 7.30
CA THR A 216 -20.38 8.10 7.65
C THR A 216 -19.75 6.95 8.46
N PRO A 217 -20.31 6.58 9.63
CA PRO A 217 -19.70 5.56 10.48
C PRO A 217 -19.60 4.22 9.76
N PRO A 218 -18.44 3.54 9.80
CA PRO A 218 -18.31 2.22 9.20
C PRO A 218 -19.16 1.19 9.96
N PRO A 219 -19.43 0.02 9.35
CA PRO A 219 -20.15 -1.08 9.98
C PRO A 219 -19.60 -1.44 11.37
N ALA A 220 -20.45 -2.04 12.21
CA ALA A 220 -20.05 -2.45 13.56
C ALA A 220 -18.82 -3.38 13.51
N GLY A 221 -17.91 -3.22 14.48
CA GLY A 221 -16.64 -3.96 14.52
C GLY A 221 -15.49 -3.31 13.76
N SER A 222 -15.71 -2.19 13.06
CA SER A 222 -14.65 -1.36 12.49
C SER A 222 -14.30 -0.17 13.38
N VAL A 223 -13.01 0.14 13.48
CA VAL A 223 -12.48 1.42 13.96
C VAL A 223 -11.88 2.20 12.79
N VAL A 224 -11.60 3.49 12.94
CA VAL A 224 -10.97 4.30 11.89
C VAL A 224 -9.60 4.79 12.36
N HIS A 225 -8.57 4.45 11.59
CA HIS A 225 -7.23 4.95 11.78
C HIS A 225 -7.02 6.22 10.96
N VAL A 226 -6.41 7.23 11.59
CA VAL A 226 -6.10 8.53 10.99
C VAL A 226 -4.59 8.70 11.00
N TYR A 227 -4.02 9.08 9.85
CA TYR A 227 -2.61 9.32 9.67
C TYR A 227 -2.39 10.75 9.18
N ARG A 228 -1.38 11.44 9.72
CA ARG A 228 -0.97 12.77 9.29
C ARG A 228 0.45 12.72 8.76
N MET A 229 0.61 12.80 7.45
CA MET A 229 1.91 12.74 6.79
C MET A 229 2.26 14.11 6.19
N PRO A 230 3.47 14.65 6.44
CA PRO A 230 3.95 15.81 5.68
C PRO A 230 3.82 15.54 4.18
N LEU A 231 3.26 16.49 3.43
CA LEU A 231 2.89 16.25 2.02
C LEU A 231 4.12 15.90 1.16
N ASP A 232 5.28 16.45 1.49
CA ASP A 232 6.57 16.17 0.84
C ASP A 232 7.10 14.74 1.07
N GLN A 233 6.59 14.05 2.08
CA GLN A 233 6.92 12.65 2.39
C GLN A 233 5.81 11.68 1.99
N ALA A 234 4.59 12.17 1.73
CA ALA A 234 3.40 11.33 1.59
C ALA A 234 3.43 10.40 0.36
N ASP A 235 4.27 10.70 -0.63
CA ASP A 235 4.44 9.90 -1.86
C ASP A 235 5.69 8.99 -1.82
N ASP A 236 6.43 8.95 -0.70
CA ASP A 236 7.59 8.06 -0.54
C ASP A 236 7.13 6.59 -0.39
N PRO A 237 7.45 5.69 -1.35
CA PRO A 237 7.03 4.29 -1.28
C PRO A 237 7.65 3.51 -0.12
N GLY A 238 8.72 4.01 0.50
CA GLY A 238 9.39 3.40 1.65
C GLY A 238 8.90 3.92 3.00
N ILE A 239 7.90 4.79 3.05
CA ILE A 239 7.46 5.41 4.30
C ILE A 239 6.77 4.40 5.20
N ASP A 240 7.24 4.30 6.44
CA ASP A 240 6.51 3.60 7.49
C ASP A 240 5.32 4.46 7.93
N GLU A 241 4.13 4.19 7.36
CA GLU A 241 2.89 4.91 7.69
C GLU A 241 2.56 4.84 9.19
N SER A 242 2.93 3.76 9.89
CA SER A 242 2.53 3.54 11.29
C SER A 242 3.04 4.65 12.21
N ARG A 243 4.20 5.24 11.90
CA ARG A 243 4.80 6.35 12.66
C ARG A 243 3.98 7.65 12.57
N HIS A 244 3.13 7.77 11.56
CA HIS A 244 2.31 8.95 11.30
C HIS A 244 0.88 8.80 11.80
N ARG A 245 0.55 7.66 12.42
CA ARG A 245 -0.76 7.45 13.06
C ARG A 245 -0.92 8.46 14.20
N ILE A 246 -1.99 9.23 14.14
CA ILE A 246 -2.38 10.16 15.20
C ILE A 246 -3.57 9.60 15.97
N LEU A 247 -3.78 10.13 17.18
CA LEU A 247 -4.94 9.80 18.01
C LEU A 247 -5.11 8.27 18.25
N ALA A 248 -4.03 7.51 18.38
CA ALA A 248 -4.06 6.05 18.31
C ALA A 248 -4.98 5.36 19.33
N GLU A 249 -5.26 5.99 20.46
CA GLU A 249 -6.07 5.45 21.57
C GLU A 249 -7.60 5.45 21.31
N GLY A 250 -8.08 6.08 20.24
CA GLY A 250 -9.50 6.21 19.94
C GLY A 250 -9.99 5.36 18.76
N GLU A 251 -11.28 5.00 18.78
CA GLU A 251 -11.92 4.29 17.66
C GLU A 251 -12.29 5.19 16.48
N HIS A 252 -12.46 6.50 16.73
CA HIS A 252 -12.79 7.55 15.74
C HIS A 252 -13.94 7.24 14.80
N ARG A 253 -14.96 6.48 15.23
CA ARG A 253 -15.98 5.95 14.31
C ARG A 253 -16.76 6.99 13.50
N THR A 254 -16.81 8.26 13.91
CA THR A 254 -17.59 9.31 13.24
C THR A 254 -16.76 10.49 12.75
N GLY A 255 -15.45 10.50 13.01
CA GLY A 255 -14.59 11.64 12.75
C GLY A 255 -13.47 11.80 13.76
N PHE A 256 -12.67 12.85 13.57
CA PHE A 256 -11.55 13.21 14.45
C PHE A 256 -11.36 14.73 14.52
N VAL A 257 -10.60 15.17 15.51
CA VAL A 257 -10.06 16.53 15.60
C VAL A 257 -8.56 16.41 15.89
N ASP A 258 -7.76 17.00 15.02
CA ASP A 258 -6.31 17.11 15.18
C ASP A 258 -5.91 18.54 15.49
N SER A 259 -5.41 18.74 16.71
CA SER A 259 -4.85 20.01 17.20
C SER A 259 -3.32 20.05 17.18
N GLY A 260 -2.67 18.96 16.76
CA GLY A 260 -1.20 18.83 16.76
C GLY A 260 -0.55 19.17 15.43
N ALA A 261 -1.32 19.57 14.42
CA ALA A 261 -0.80 19.88 13.10
C ALA A 261 -0.04 21.20 13.12
N ALA A 262 1.16 21.25 12.55
CA ALA A 262 1.92 22.48 12.51
C ALA A 262 1.27 23.48 11.54
N ARG A 263 1.02 24.69 12.02
CA ARG A 263 0.52 25.80 11.20
C ARG A 263 1.52 26.17 10.10
N GLY A 264 1.02 26.59 8.95
CA GLY A 264 1.82 26.88 7.75
C GLY A 264 2.36 25.65 7.03
N THR A 265 1.95 24.45 7.43
CA THR A 265 2.42 23.18 6.85
C THR A 265 1.32 22.51 6.04
N ARG A 266 1.71 21.82 4.96
CA ARG A 266 0.83 20.98 4.16
C ARG A 266 0.97 19.52 4.55
N TYR A 267 -0.16 18.86 4.77
CA TYR A 267 -0.22 17.46 5.16
C TYR A 267 -1.14 16.68 4.23
N ARG A 268 -0.82 15.42 3.99
CA ARG A 268 -1.79 14.41 3.55
C ARG A 268 -2.38 13.74 4.77
N TYR A 269 -3.69 13.89 4.94
CA TYR A 269 -4.45 13.08 5.88
C TYR A 269 -4.94 11.83 5.17
N ARG A 270 -4.60 10.68 5.74
CA ARG A 270 -5.03 9.37 5.25
C ARG A 270 -5.94 8.74 6.29
N VAL A 271 -7.11 8.28 5.87
CA VAL A 271 -8.06 7.56 6.73
C VAL A 271 -8.31 6.16 6.19
N ARG A 272 -8.30 5.19 7.10
CA ARG A 272 -8.55 3.77 6.80
C ARG A 272 -9.46 3.18 7.87
N SER A 273 -10.44 2.40 7.45
CA SER A 273 -11.13 1.49 8.37
C SER A 273 -10.16 0.38 8.78
N ALA A 274 -10.22 -0.04 10.04
CA ALA A 274 -9.44 -1.14 10.57
C ALA A 274 -10.38 -2.15 11.25
N VAL A 275 -10.17 -3.42 10.97
CA VAL A 275 -10.92 -4.54 11.54
C VAL A 275 -9.92 -5.57 12.06
N ASP A 276 -10.10 -6.00 13.30
CA ASP A 276 -9.35 -7.11 13.87
C ASP A 276 -9.98 -8.43 13.39
N LEU A 277 -9.20 -9.22 12.66
CA LEU A 277 -9.56 -10.56 12.23
C LEU A 277 -8.61 -11.55 12.89
N ASP A 278 -9.09 -12.22 13.94
CA ASP A 278 -8.33 -13.24 14.68
C ASP A 278 -6.96 -12.75 15.22
N GLY A 279 -6.86 -11.48 15.60
CA GLY A 279 -5.65 -10.83 16.10
C GLY A 279 -4.83 -10.11 15.02
N ASP A 280 -5.19 -10.25 13.75
CA ASP A 280 -4.57 -9.55 12.64
C ASP A 280 -5.43 -8.35 12.22
N VAL A 281 -4.88 -7.15 12.37
CA VAL A 281 -5.56 -5.91 11.95
C VAL A 281 -5.49 -5.77 10.43
N GLN A 282 -6.63 -5.89 9.77
CA GLN A 282 -6.79 -5.61 8.35
C GLN A 282 -7.23 -4.15 8.14
N LEU A 283 -6.63 -3.48 7.17
CA LEU A 283 -6.94 -2.10 6.82
C LEU A 283 -7.67 -2.03 5.47
N SER A 284 -8.60 -1.07 5.35
CA SER A 284 -9.20 -0.74 4.07
C SER A 284 -8.20 -0.07 3.13
N GLU A 285 -8.58 0.08 1.85
CA GLU A 285 -7.94 1.08 0.98
C GLU A 285 -7.99 2.47 1.63
N PRO A 286 -6.98 3.33 1.37
CA PRO A 286 -6.92 4.64 1.97
C PRO A 286 -7.89 5.61 1.28
N VAL A 287 -8.45 6.52 2.08
CA VAL A 287 -9.07 7.74 1.58
C VAL A 287 -8.18 8.90 2.02
N ASP A 288 -7.66 9.65 1.04
CA ASP A 288 -6.68 10.71 1.25
C ASP A 288 -7.31 12.10 1.05
N ALA A 289 -6.87 13.07 1.85
CA ALA A 289 -7.15 14.48 1.67
C ALA A 289 -5.92 15.33 2.00
N ASP A 290 -5.53 16.19 1.06
CA ASP A 290 -4.42 17.11 1.25
C ASP A 290 -4.93 18.42 1.87
N ILE A 291 -4.37 18.80 3.01
CA ILE A 291 -4.80 19.93 3.83
C ILE A 291 -3.62 20.87 4.07
N GLU A 292 -3.82 22.16 3.76
CA GLU A 292 -2.93 23.24 4.19
C GLU A 292 -3.43 23.81 5.52
N VAL A 293 -2.57 23.77 6.54
CA VAL A 293 -2.92 24.31 7.87
C VAL A 293 -2.58 25.79 7.90
N SER A 294 -3.56 26.64 8.17
CA SER A 294 -3.40 28.10 8.15
C SER A 294 -2.28 28.55 9.10
N ALA A 295 -1.35 29.36 8.59
CA ALA A 295 -0.36 30.04 9.42
C ALA A 295 -1.02 31.14 10.26
N VAL A 296 -0.66 31.27 11.54
CA VAL A 296 -1.00 32.48 12.30
C VAL A 296 0.10 33.49 12.04
N LEU A 297 -0.22 34.54 11.28
CA LEU A 297 0.69 35.65 11.04
C LEU A 297 0.77 36.50 12.31
N ALA A 298 1.95 36.55 12.92
CA ALA A 298 2.19 37.45 14.04
C ALA A 298 2.40 38.87 13.54
N ALA A 299 1.70 39.83 14.15
CA ALA A 299 1.90 41.23 13.83
C ALA A 299 3.30 41.69 14.30
N VAL A 300 4.10 42.28 13.41
CA VAL A 300 5.43 42.85 13.74
C VAL A 300 5.31 44.13 14.57
N THR A 301 5.28 44.05 15.89
CA THR A 301 5.07 45.24 16.74
C THR A 301 6.34 46.02 17.09
N ASP A 302 7.52 45.51 16.71
CA ASP A 302 8.82 45.91 17.26
C ASP A 302 9.80 46.46 16.19
N ILE A 303 9.28 47.14 15.17
CA ILE A 303 10.12 47.75 14.14
C ILE A 303 11.08 48.77 14.76
N SER A 304 12.38 48.63 14.48
CA SER A 304 13.42 49.58 14.88
C SER A 304 14.16 50.10 13.67
N VAL A 305 14.66 51.33 13.80
CA VAL A 305 15.43 52.02 12.76
C VAL A 305 16.78 52.40 13.34
N ASP A 306 17.84 51.96 12.67
CA ASP A 306 19.22 52.32 12.99
C ASP A 306 19.76 53.16 11.83
N THR A 307 19.92 54.46 12.05
CA THR A 307 20.47 55.36 11.04
C THR A 307 21.97 55.17 10.92
N ALA A 308 22.48 55.06 9.68
CA ALA A 308 23.90 55.09 9.44
C ALA A 308 24.49 56.45 9.85
N PHE A 309 25.77 56.48 10.20
CA PHE A 309 26.46 57.68 10.70
C PHE A 309 26.50 58.84 9.68
N ASP A 310 26.29 58.54 8.39
CA ASP A 310 26.26 59.52 7.30
C ASP A 310 24.91 60.24 7.13
N GLY A 311 23.83 59.73 7.72
CA GLY A 311 22.47 60.26 7.57
C GLY A 311 21.87 60.09 6.15
N GLU A 312 22.55 59.40 5.25
CA GLU A 312 22.10 59.17 3.87
C GLU A 312 21.35 57.85 3.71
N SER A 313 21.51 56.94 4.69
CA SER A 313 20.80 55.67 4.73
C SER A 313 20.48 55.22 6.15
N PHE A 314 19.57 54.25 6.25
CA PHE A 314 19.20 53.63 7.51
C PHE A 314 18.92 52.15 7.32
N ASP A 315 19.09 51.40 8.40
CA ASP A 315 18.74 49.99 8.49
C ASP A 315 17.41 49.88 9.24
N VAL A 316 16.57 48.95 8.79
CA VAL A 316 15.30 48.63 9.43
C VAL A 316 15.37 47.20 9.94
N SER A 317 14.97 46.97 11.19
CA SER A 317 14.94 45.61 11.72
C SER A 317 13.72 45.33 12.60
N TRP A 318 13.32 44.06 12.67
CA TRP A 318 12.15 43.58 13.42
C TRP A 318 12.28 42.11 13.79
N ALA A 319 11.50 41.63 14.77
CA ALA A 319 11.44 40.21 15.08
C ALA A 319 10.88 39.41 13.90
N ALA A 320 11.57 38.35 13.48
CA ALA A 320 11.19 37.57 12.29
C ALA A 320 9.86 36.80 12.53
N PRO A 321 8.74 37.13 11.84
CA PRO A 321 7.44 36.52 12.13
C PRO A 321 7.21 35.17 11.43
N GLY A 322 8.24 34.58 10.80
CA GLY A 322 8.11 33.35 10.00
C GLY A 322 7.38 33.53 8.66
N ALA A 323 7.04 34.77 8.29
CA ALA A 323 6.38 35.15 7.05
C ALA A 323 7.08 36.35 6.39
N GLU A 324 6.76 36.62 5.13
CA GLU A 324 7.24 37.82 4.43
C GLU A 324 6.61 39.08 5.05
N VAL A 325 7.42 40.11 5.27
CA VAL A 325 6.98 41.41 5.79
C VAL A 325 7.21 42.45 4.71
N ALA A 326 6.12 43.07 4.23
CA ALA A 326 6.20 44.21 3.34
C ALA A 326 6.36 45.48 4.18
N VAL A 327 7.40 46.27 3.91
CA VAL A 327 7.61 47.54 4.62
C VAL A 327 7.40 48.69 3.65
N TYR A 328 6.61 49.68 4.04
CA TYR A 328 6.29 50.87 3.28
C TYR A 328 6.91 52.10 3.94
N LEU A 329 7.54 52.95 3.13
CA LEU A 329 8.15 54.21 3.56
C LEU A 329 7.36 55.38 2.99
N SER A 330 6.75 56.19 3.85
CA SER A 330 5.86 57.30 3.44
C SER A 330 6.23 58.63 4.10
N PRO A 331 5.94 59.79 3.47
CA PRO A 331 6.26 61.11 4.04
C PRO A 331 5.23 61.60 5.07
N THR A 332 4.08 60.93 5.11
CA THR A 332 2.93 61.20 5.98
C THR A 332 2.56 59.92 6.70
N GLY A 333 2.45 59.97 8.02
CA GLY A 333 2.06 58.80 8.81
C GLY A 333 0.67 58.29 8.41
N PRO A 334 0.37 57.01 8.67
CA PRO A 334 -0.91 56.42 8.34
C PRO A 334 -2.04 57.24 8.99
N SER A 335 -3.11 57.47 8.22
CA SER A 335 -4.31 58.18 8.71
C SER A 335 -4.85 57.49 9.98
N ALA A 336 -5.30 58.27 10.98
CA ALA A 336 -5.60 57.81 12.35
C ALA A 336 -6.55 56.59 12.47
N GLY A 337 -7.31 56.25 11.44
CA GLY A 337 -8.13 55.03 11.38
C GLY A 337 -7.41 53.74 10.97
N GLY A 338 -6.15 53.81 10.50
CA GLY A 338 -5.37 52.66 10.02
C GLY A 338 -4.32 52.13 11.00
N VAL A 339 -4.21 52.73 12.19
CA VAL A 339 -3.14 52.41 13.16
C VAL A 339 -3.41 51.12 13.95
N SER A 340 -4.61 50.53 13.84
CA SER A 340 -5.01 49.39 14.68
C SER A 340 -5.94 48.35 14.01
N THR A 341 -6.05 48.34 12.69
CA THR A 341 -6.98 47.44 11.99
C THR A 341 -6.23 46.60 10.96
N GLU A 342 -6.40 45.27 11.01
CA GLU A 342 -5.99 44.38 9.93
C GLU A 342 -6.69 44.83 8.64
N LEU A 343 -5.91 45.17 7.62
CA LEU A 343 -6.41 45.64 6.34
C LEU A 343 -6.12 44.58 5.28
N PRO A 344 -7.07 44.24 4.40
CA PRO A 344 -6.79 43.40 3.25
C PRO A 344 -5.85 44.13 2.29
N GLU A 345 -5.00 43.39 1.58
CA GLU A 345 -3.94 43.97 0.72
C GLU A 345 -4.51 44.95 -0.33
N ASN A 346 -5.68 44.67 -0.88
CA ASN A 346 -6.35 45.53 -1.86
C ASN A 346 -6.87 46.87 -1.28
N ALA A 347 -6.90 47.05 0.04
CA ALA A 347 -7.26 48.29 0.71
C ALA A 347 -6.04 49.17 1.04
N LEU A 348 -4.81 48.66 0.87
CA LEU A 348 -3.58 49.39 1.23
C LEU A 348 -3.42 50.69 0.43
N GLU A 349 -3.76 50.69 -0.86
CA GLU A 349 -3.71 51.90 -1.69
C GLU A 349 -4.69 52.98 -1.20
N GLN A 350 -5.86 52.59 -0.68
CA GLN A 350 -6.88 53.52 -0.18
C GLN A 350 -6.43 54.25 1.09
N VAL A 351 -5.53 53.63 1.88
CA VAL A 351 -4.91 54.25 3.06
C VAL A 351 -3.56 54.91 2.74
N GLY A 352 -3.21 55.02 1.46
CA GLY A 352 -2.01 55.72 1.00
C GLY A 352 -0.73 54.89 1.03
N LEU A 353 -0.81 53.55 1.17
CA LEU A 353 0.31 52.63 1.09
C LEU A 353 0.38 52.00 -0.31
N THR A 354 0.89 52.76 -1.28
CA THR A 354 1.00 52.31 -2.67
C THR A 354 2.26 51.46 -2.89
N GLN A 355 2.28 50.68 -3.99
CA GLN A 355 3.41 49.82 -4.36
C GLN A 355 4.73 50.59 -4.62
N ASP A 356 4.66 51.90 -4.90
CA ASP A 356 5.84 52.75 -5.07
C ASP A 356 6.51 53.11 -3.73
N LEU A 357 5.74 53.07 -2.63
CA LEU A 357 6.24 53.30 -1.28
C LEU A 357 6.79 52.02 -0.63
N ARG A 358 6.52 50.85 -1.22
CA ARG A 358 7.02 49.57 -0.73
C ARG A 358 8.54 49.48 -0.93
N LEU A 359 9.26 49.26 0.17
CA LEU A 359 10.69 49.00 0.15
C LEU A 359 10.94 47.60 -0.46
N ARG A 360 11.82 47.55 -1.46
CA ARG A 360 12.17 46.32 -2.22
C ARG A 360 13.57 45.81 -1.93
N ARG A 361 14.18 46.30 -0.85
CA ARG A 361 15.53 45.88 -0.44
C ARG A 361 15.48 44.44 0.09
N PRO A 362 16.54 43.65 -0.13
CA PRO A 362 16.59 42.30 0.40
C PRO A 362 16.52 42.31 1.93
N VAL A 363 15.77 41.35 2.48
CA VAL A 363 15.68 41.12 3.92
C VAL A 363 16.54 39.92 4.27
N VAL A 364 17.39 40.08 5.28
CA VAL A 364 18.28 39.03 5.79
C VAL A 364 17.90 38.71 7.22
N ASN A 365 17.72 37.42 7.52
CA ASN A 365 17.51 36.96 8.89
C ASN A 365 18.86 36.78 9.59
N GLN A 366 19.04 37.46 10.72
CA GLN A 366 20.22 37.37 11.55
C GLN A 366 19.87 36.65 12.87
N ALA A 367 20.65 35.64 13.23
CA ALA A 367 20.56 35.01 14.53
C ALA A 367 21.11 35.96 15.60
N GLN A 368 20.37 36.11 16.70
CA GLN A 368 20.77 36.90 17.85
C GLN A 368 21.47 36.01 18.89
N PRO A 369 22.29 36.58 19.79
CA PRO A 369 23.00 35.82 20.83
C PRO A 369 22.08 35.04 21.79
N ASP A 370 20.82 35.47 21.93
CA ASP A 370 19.79 34.83 22.75
C ASP A 370 19.05 33.68 22.03
N GLY A 371 19.45 33.34 20.79
CA GLY A 371 18.84 32.31 19.98
C GLY A 371 17.60 32.76 19.21
N THR A 372 17.16 34.01 19.35
CA THR A 372 16.09 34.58 18.53
C THR A 372 16.60 34.98 17.14
N HIS A 373 15.68 35.23 16.21
CA HIS A 373 16.02 35.72 14.87
C HIS A 373 15.42 37.10 14.64
N ARG A 374 16.23 38.01 14.10
CA ARG A 374 15.81 39.36 13.70
C ARG A 374 15.94 39.47 12.19
N SER A 375 14.90 39.96 11.52
CA SER A 375 14.96 40.31 10.11
C SER A 375 15.54 41.71 9.97
N VAL A 376 16.47 41.90 9.03
CA VAL A 376 17.16 43.17 8.79
C VAL A 376 17.09 43.52 7.31
N MET A 377 16.66 44.76 7.02
CA MET A 377 16.70 45.38 5.70
C MET A 377 17.72 46.52 5.72
N ALA A 378 18.88 46.31 5.11
CA ALA A 378 20.02 47.20 5.24
C ALA A 378 20.16 48.23 4.10
N GLY A 379 20.71 49.40 4.44
CA GLY A 379 21.06 50.48 3.53
C GLY A 379 19.86 51.02 2.76
N VAL A 380 18.72 51.21 3.44
CA VAL A 380 17.56 51.89 2.87
C VAL A 380 17.94 53.35 2.65
N PRO A 381 17.93 53.87 1.41
CA PRO A 381 18.35 55.24 1.15
C PRO A 381 17.32 56.23 1.72
N TRP A 382 17.81 57.33 2.29
CA TRP A 382 16.93 58.42 2.71
C TRP A 382 16.35 59.14 1.49
N PRO A 383 15.02 59.28 1.36
CA PRO A 383 14.42 59.98 0.23
C PRO A 383 14.81 61.46 0.18
N GLN A 384 15.28 61.94 -0.97
CA GLN A 384 15.65 63.35 -1.14
C GLN A 384 14.44 64.28 -0.96
N GLY A 385 14.65 65.39 -0.24
CA GLY A 385 13.61 66.40 0.00
C GLY A 385 12.61 66.05 1.12
N TRP A 386 12.76 64.90 1.77
CA TRP A 386 11.91 64.51 2.89
C TRP A 386 12.55 64.94 4.21
N SER A 387 11.80 65.70 5.01
CA SER A 387 12.21 66.08 6.38
C SER A 387 11.79 65.06 7.44
N ARG A 388 10.90 64.13 7.10
CA ARG A 388 10.42 63.04 7.95
C ARG A 388 9.97 61.86 7.08
N ALA A 389 10.03 60.66 7.64
CA ALA A 389 9.49 59.45 7.03
C ALA A 389 8.82 58.58 8.10
N TYR A 390 7.81 57.82 7.67
CA TYR A 390 7.06 56.88 8.49
C TYR A 390 7.17 55.49 7.87
N LEU A 391 7.53 54.51 8.70
CA LEU A 391 7.55 53.10 8.33
C LEU A 391 6.22 52.45 8.73
N THR A 392 5.57 51.81 7.76
CA THR A 392 4.36 51.01 7.97
C THR A 392 4.62 49.61 7.42
N ARG A 393 3.95 48.59 7.96
CA ARG A 393 4.22 47.17 7.66
C ARG A 393 2.96 46.42 7.28
#